data_AF-A0A920TKB8-F1
#
_entry.id   AF-A0A920TKB8-F1
#
_cell.length_a   1.000
_cell.length_b   1.000
_cell.length_c   1.000
_cell.angle_alpha   90.00
_cell.angle_beta   90.00
_cell.angle_gamma   90.00
#
_symmetry.space_group_name_H-M   'P 1'
#
loop_
_entity.id
_entity.type
_entity.pdbx_description
1 polymer ?
#
loop_
_entity_poly.entity_id
_entity_poly.type
_entity_poly.pdbx_seq_one_letter_code
_entity_poly.pdbx_strand_id
1 'polypeptide(L)' 'MEVLHYFGAALGLGLIVVGAGLGIGRLAAAAADGIARQPEATDKITGAVNFHSFYSKVWLFWQKYLYSSLY' A
#
# COMPACT_ATOMS: atom_id res chain seq x y z
N MET A 1 19.57 -4.75 25.81
CA MET A 1 19.76 -4.63 24.35
C MET A 1 18.45 -4.68 23.55
N GLU A 2 17.34 -5.16 24.11
CA GLU A 2 16.00 -5.19 23.45
C GLU A 2 15.41 -3.80 23.10
N VAL A 3 15.48 -2.84 24.02
CA VAL A 3 14.78 -1.53 23.91
C VAL A 3 15.30 -0.66 22.76
N LEU A 4 16.57 -0.78 22.41
CA LEU A 4 17.21 0.04 21.38
C LEU A 4 16.69 -0.27 19.96
N HIS A 5 16.38 -1.54 19.70
CA HIS A 5 15.82 -1.96 18.41
C HIS A 5 14.39 -1.46 18.21
N TYR A 6 13.59 -1.39 19.28
CA TYR A 6 12.24 -0.83 19.21
C TYR A 6 12.26 0.66 18.87
N PHE A 7 13.22 1.43 19.40
CA PHE A 7 13.38 2.83 19.04
C PHE A 7 13.76 3.01 17.55
N GLY A 8 14.70 2.20 17.05
CA GLY A 8 15.05 2.21 15.62
C GLY A 8 13.87 1.82 14.71
N ALA A 9 13.10 0.80 15.11
CA ALA A 9 11.92 0.34 14.40
C ALA A 9 10.79 1.39 14.39
N ALA A 10 10.56 2.09 15.51
CA ALA A 10 9.55 3.14 15.60
C ALA A 10 9.87 4.33 14.69
N LEU A 11 11.14 4.75 14.64
CA LEU A 11 11.58 5.83 13.74
C LEU A 11 11.50 5.40 12.27
N GLY A 12 11.93 4.19 11.95
CA GLY A 12 11.83 3.63 10.59
C GLY A 12 10.38 3.53 10.11
N LEU A 13 9.48 2.98 10.94
CA LEU A 13 8.05 2.91 10.64
C LEU A 13 7.42 4.30 10.51
N GLY A 14 7.81 5.25 11.37
CA GLY A 14 7.34 6.63 11.29
C GLY A 14 7.63 7.27 9.93
N LEU A 15 8.86 7.14 9.43
CA LEU A 15 9.22 7.65 8.10
C LEU A 15 8.47 6.93 6.96
N ILE A 16 8.32 5.61 7.07
CA ILE A 16 7.60 4.81 6.06
C ILE A 16 6.14 5.25 5.98
N VAL A 17 5.47 5.45 7.12
CA VAL A 17 4.06 5.88 7.18
C VAL A 17 3.89 7.28 6.59
N VAL A 18 4.80 8.21 6.88
CA VAL A 18 4.76 9.56 6.29
C VAL A 18 4.96 9.53 4.78
N GLY A 19 5.93 8.75 4.28
CA GLY A 19 6.17 8.59 2.85
C GLY A 19 5.00 7.91 2.13
N ALA A 20 4.45 6.86 2.73
CA ALA A 20 3.29 6.15 2.20
C ALA A 20 2.03 7.03 2.17
N GLY A 21 1.78 7.80 3.24
CA GLY A 21 0.64 8.72 3.31
C GLY A 21 0.68 9.80 2.23
N LEU A 22 1.85 10.40 1.99
CA LEU A 22 2.04 11.39 0.92
C LEU A 22 1.89 10.76 -0.49
N GLY A 23 2.42 9.55 -0.71
CA GLY A 23 2.32 8.86 -1.99
C GLY A 23 0.89 8.43 -2.33
N ILE A 24 0.22 7.75 -1.39
CA ILE A 24 -1.15 7.25 -1.57
C ILE A 24 -2.14 8.42 -1.64
N GLY A 25 -1.95 9.47 -0.83
CA GLY A 25 -2.81 10.66 -0.86
C GLY A 25 -2.77 11.38 -2.21
N ARG A 26 -1.58 11.53 -2.81
CA ARG A 26 -1.44 12.11 -4.16
C ARG A 26 -2.04 11.22 -5.25
N LEU A 27 -1.90 9.90 -5.12
CA LEU A 27 -2.50 8.94 -6.03
C LEU A 27 -4.04 8.98 -5.97
N ALA A 28 -4.62 9.05 -4.77
CA ALA A 28 -6.06 9.18 -4.57
C ALA A 28 -6.60 10.52 -5.10
N ALA A 29 -5.88 11.63 -4.88
CA ALA A 29 -6.26 12.94 -5.40
C ALA A 29 -6.22 12.98 -6.94
N ALA A 30 -5.16 12.44 -7.55
CA ALA A 30 -5.05 12.36 -9.01
C ALA A 30 -6.13 11.44 -9.62
N ALA A 31 -6.49 10.35 -8.94
CA ALA A 31 -7.59 9.49 -9.33
C ALA A 31 -8.95 10.20 -9.26
N ALA A 32 -9.22 10.94 -8.17
CA ALA A 32 -10.44 11.71 -8.01
C ALA A 32 -10.58 12.81 -9.08
N ASP A 33 -9.49 13.53 -9.38
CA ASP A 33 -9.47 14.52 -10.48
C ASP A 33 -9.69 13.86 -11.85
N GLY A 34 -9.12 12.68 -12.08
CA GLY A 34 -9.32 11.91 -13.30
C GLY A 34 -10.78 11.46 -13.47
N ILE A 35 -11.39 10.97 -12.39
CA ILE A 35 -12.81 10.56 -12.35
C ILE A 35 -13.73 11.77 -12.59
N ALA A 36 -13.40 12.92 -11.99
CA ALA A 36 -14.18 14.15 -12.18
C ALA A 36 -14.15 14.66 -13.63
N ARG A 37 -13.02 14.51 -14.33
CA ARG A 37 -12.91 14.90 -15.76
C ARG A 37 -13.49 13.86 -16.71
N GLN A 38 -13.43 12.59 -16.36
CA GLN A 38 -13.92 11.47 -17.18
C GLN A 38 -14.67 10.45 -16.33
N PRO A 39 -15.94 10.74 -15.98
CA PRO A 39 -16.74 9.86 -15.12
C PRO A 39 -17.01 8.50 -15.78
N GLU A 40 -17.02 8.43 -17.12
CA GLU A 40 -17.15 7.18 -17.88
C GLU A 40 -15.93 6.24 -17.73
N ALA A 41 -14.76 6.78 -17.37
CA ALA A 41 -13.53 6.01 -17.16
C ALA A 41 -13.31 5.59 -15.69
N THR A 42 -14.30 5.79 -14.82
CA THR A 42 -14.20 5.53 -13.37
C THR A 42 -13.71 4.12 -13.06
N ASP A 43 -14.22 3.10 -13.76
CA ASP A 43 -13.81 1.70 -13.54
C ASP A 43 -12.34 1.46 -13.88
N LYS A 44 -11.82 2.13 -14.91
CA LYS A 44 -10.41 2.03 -15.32
C LYS A 44 -9.48 2.72 -14.32
N ILE A 45 -9.87 3.90 -13.83
CA ILE A 45 -9.09 4.66 -12.84
C ILE A 45 -9.10 3.93 -11.49
N THR A 46 -10.25 3.43 -11.05
CA THR A 46 -10.38 2.63 -9.83
C THR A 46 -9.59 1.33 -9.94
N GLY A 47 -9.60 0.67 -11.11
CA GLY A 47 -8.77 -0.49 -11.39
C GLY A 47 -7.26 -0.20 -11.25
N ALA A 48 -6.80 0.95 -11.77
CA ALA A 48 -5.41 1.38 -11.63
C ALA A 48 -5.03 1.70 -10.17
N VAL A 49 -5.94 2.31 -9.39
CA VAL A 49 -5.74 2.54 -7.95
C VAL A 49 -5.70 1.22 -7.18
N ASN A 50 -6.59 0.27 -7.50
CA ASN A 50 -6.61 -1.05 -6.86
C ASN A 50 -5.37 -1.90 -7.20
N PHE A 51 -4.72 -1.64 -8.34
CA PHE A 51 -3.49 -2.32 -8.72
C PHE A 51 -2.34 -2.03 -7.74
N HIS A 52 -2.31 -0.87 -7.09
CA HIS A 52 -1.37 -0.59 -5.98
C HIS A 52 -1.45 -1.64 -4.87
N SER A 53 -2.65 -2.09 -4.53
CA SER A 53 -2.90 -3.10 -3.49
C SER A 53 -2.65 -4.54 -3.95
N PHE A 54 -2.40 -4.77 -5.24
CA PHE A 54 -2.20 -6.11 -5.81
C PHE A 54 -0.94 -6.79 -5.22
N TYR A 55 0.16 -6.04 -5.11
CA TYR A 55 1.41 -6.55 -4.55
C TYR A 55 1.24 -7.08 -3.12
N SER A 56 0.50 -6.37 -2.26
CA SER A 56 0.23 -6.80 -0.89
C SER A 56 -0.62 -8.08 -0.84
N LYS A 57 -1.61 -8.22 -1.73
CA LYS A 57 -2.43 -9.44 -1.81
C LYS A 57 -1.62 -10.65 -2.30
N VAL A 58 -0.73 -10.44 -3.28
CA VAL A 58 0.21 -11.48 -3.74
C VAL A 58 1.16 -11.88 -2.61
N TRP A 59 1.71 -10.91 -1.89
CA TRP A 59 2.59 -11.18 -0.76
C TRP A 59 1.90 -11.98 0.35
N LEU A 60 0.66 -11.63 0.72
CA LEU A 60 -0.14 -12.39 1.71
C LEU A 60 -0.46 -13.81 1.24
N PHE A 61 -0.74 -13.99 -0.06
CA PHE A 61 -0.96 -15.31 -0.65
C PHE A 61 0.30 -16.19 -0.52
N TRP A 62 1.46 -15.65 -0.91
CA TRP A 62 2.73 -16.36 -0.77
C TRP A 62 3.12 -16.59 0.68
N GLN A 63 2.86 -15.65 1.59
CA GLN A 63 3.11 -15.83 3.02
C GLN A 63 2.27 -16.95 3.59
N LYS A 64 0.96 -16.98 3.29
CA LYS A 64 0.06 -18.05 3.72
C LYS A 64 0.50 -19.41 3.15
N TYR A 65 0.93 -19.44 1.90
CA TYR A 65 1.41 -20.66 1.24
C TYR A 65 2.75 -21.17 1.83
N LEU A 66 3.71 -20.27 2.05
CA LEU A 66 5.00 -20.59 2.69
C LEU A 66 4.81 -21.07 4.13
N TYR A 67 3.96 -20.39 4.92
CA TYR A 67 3.64 -20.83 6.29
C TYR A 67 2.96 -22.20 6.28
N SER A 68 2.04 -22.45 5.34
CA SER A 68 1.38 -23.75 5.20
C SER A 68 2.29 -24.87 4.70
N SER A 69 3.48 -24.56 4.17
CA SER A 69 4.48 -25.54 3.73
C SER A 69 5.53 -25.84 4.81
N LEU A 70 5.56 -25.05 5.89
CA LEU A 70 6.51 -25.18 7.00
C LEU A 70 5.91 -25.88 8.23
N TYR A 71 4.63 -26.26 8.16
CA TYR A 71 3.90 -27.10 9.12
C TYR A 71 3.16 -28.20 8.37
#